data_AF-A0ABD0QDF8-F1
#
_entry.id   AF-A0ABD0QDF8-F1
#
_cell.length_a   1.000
_cell.length_b   1.000
_cell.length_c   1.000
_cell.angle_alpha   90.00
_cell.angle_beta   90.00
_cell.angle_gamma   90.00
#
_symmetry.space_group_name_H-M   'P 1'
#
loop_
_entity.id
_entity.type
_entity.pdbx_description
1 polymer ?
#
loop_
_entity_poly.entity_id
_entity_poly.type
_entity_poly.pdbx_seq_one_letter_code
_entity_poly.pdbx_strand_id
1 'polypeptide(L)' 'DFKPASIDTTCEGELEVGKGEQVTVTLPNLEGSTTPVTVFKGSKRPYMKECVLIVNHDTGEYRLEKLSSNIAVKKT' A
#
# COMPACT_ATOMS: atom_id res chain seq x y z
N ASP A 1 3.77 5.33 9.19
CA ASP A 1 4.79 5.99 8.39
C ASP A 1 5.32 4.99 7.36
N PHE A 2 4.93 5.14 6.09
CA PHE A 2 5.12 4.15 5.01
C PHE A 2 6.03 4.67 3.88
N LYS A 3 6.59 5.88 4.01
CA LYS A 3 7.42 6.50 2.97
C LYS A 3 8.89 6.65 3.45
N PRO A 4 9.76 5.64 3.24
CA PRO A 4 11.19 5.85 3.40
C PRO A 4 11.69 7.02 2.54
N ALA A 5 12.70 7.73 3.05
CA ALA A 5 13.28 8.91 2.39
C ALA A 5 13.89 8.64 1.00
N SER A 6 14.10 7.36 0.65
CA SER A 6 14.79 6.94 -0.57
C SER A 6 13.86 6.34 -1.63
N ILE A 7 12.53 6.37 -1.49
CA ILE A 7 11.63 5.80 -2.52
C ILE A 7 11.60 6.71 -3.75
N ASP A 8 11.77 6.11 -4.92
CA ASP A 8 11.50 6.77 -6.19
C ASP A 8 10.00 6.80 -6.45
N THR A 9 9.40 7.99 -6.43
CA THR A 9 7.97 8.19 -6.68
C THR A 9 7.63 8.32 -8.17
N THR A 10 8.62 8.29 -9.05
CA THR A 10 8.44 8.36 -10.51
C THR A 10 8.29 6.98 -11.14
N CYS A 11 8.70 5.93 -10.43
CA CYS A 11 8.59 4.55 -10.85
C CYS A 11 7.43 3.82 -10.17
N GLU A 12 6.86 2.82 -10.84
CA GLU A 12 5.78 2.01 -10.29
C GLU A 12 6.30 1.02 -9.22
N GLY A 13 5.45 0.76 -8.22
CA GLY A 13 5.68 -0.28 -7.23
C GLY A 13 4.93 -1.56 -7.57
N GLU A 14 5.46 -2.71 -7.15
CA GLU A 14 4.84 -4.02 -7.36
C GLU A 14 4.11 -4.49 -6.10
N LEU A 15 2.94 -5.10 -6.28
CA LEU A 15 2.14 -5.70 -5.22
C LEU A 15 1.81 -7.16 -5.59
N GLU A 16 2.33 -8.11 -4.82
CA GLU A 16 2.04 -9.54 -4.99
C GLU A 16 1.22 -10.07 -3.81
N VAL A 17 0.16 -10.82 -4.12
CA VAL A 17 -0.60 -11.60 -3.13
C VAL A 17 -0.27 -13.08 -3.32
N GLY A 18 0.59 -13.59 -2.44
CA GLY A 18 1.02 -14.98 -2.41
C GLY A 18 0.01 -15.91 -1.72
N LYS A 19 0.39 -17.18 -1.60
CA LYS A 19 -0.43 -18.19 -0.89
C LYS A 19 -0.65 -17.81 0.57
N GLY A 20 -1.85 -18.10 1.09
CA GLY A 20 -2.18 -17.84 2.49
C GLY A 20 -2.33 -16.36 2.83
N GLU A 21 -2.80 -15.54 1.87
CA GLU A 21 -3.04 -14.10 2.07
C GLU A 21 -1.78 -13.30 2.40
N GLN A 22 -0.59 -13.85 2.09
CA GLN A 22 0.68 -13.15 2.23
C GLN A 22 0.76 -12.05 1.17
N VAL A 23 1.12 -10.85 1.58
CA VAL A 23 1.26 -9.70 0.69
C VAL A 23 2.70 -9.22 0.70
N THR A 24 3.27 -9.01 -0.47
CA THR A 24 4.58 -8.41 -0.68
C THR A 24 4.41 -7.13 -1.50
N VAL A 25 4.95 -6.01 -0.99
CA VAL A 25 5.01 -4.73 -1.69
C VAL A 25 6.47 -4.43 -1.98
N THR A 26 6.83 -4.23 -3.24
CA THR A 26 8.19 -3.88 -3.65
C THR A 26 8.16 -2.48 -4.23
N LEU A 27 8.89 -1.55 -3.59
CA LEU A 27 8.98 -0.17 -4.05
C LEU A 27 10.40 0.13 -4.54
N PRO A 28 10.57 0.78 -5.70
CA PRO A 28 11.88 1.19 -6.20
C PRO A 28 12.45 2.29 -5.30
N ASN A 29 13.77 2.24 -5.07
CA ASN A 29 14.49 3.33 -4.43
C ASN A 29 15.17 4.21 -5.49
N LEU A 30 15.46 5.46 -5.12
CA LEU A 30 16.22 6.40 -5.92
C LEU A 30 17.60 5.84 -6.29
N GLU A 31 18.08 6.16 -7.49
CA GLU A 31 19.43 5.81 -7.94
C GLU A 31 20.50 6.31 -6.94
N GLY A 32 21.48 5.46 -6.63
CA GLY A 32 22.50 5.74 -5.62
C GLY A 32 22.14 5.32 -4.19
N SER A 33 20.94 4.78 -3.96
CA SER A 33 20.57 4.16 -2.68
C SER A 33 21.34 2.85 -2.42
N THR A 34 21.57 2.52 -1.15
CA THR A 34 22.29 1.29 -0.75
C THR A 34 21.60 0.01 -1.22
N THR A 35 20.26 0.01 -1.28
CA THR A 35 19.47 -1.08 -1.89
C THR A 35 18.62 -0.52 -3.02
N PRO A 36 18.49 -1.24 -4.15
CA PRO A 36 17.74 -0.76 -5.31
C PRO A 36 16.22 -0.74 -5.06
N VAL A 37 15.74 -1.56 -4.13
CA VAL A 37 14.33 -1.66 -3.77
C VAL A 37 14.15 -1.71 -2.25
N THR A 38 12.95 -1.35 -1.80
CA THR A 38 12.46 -1.58 -0.44
C THR A 38 11.30 -2.55 -0.50
N VAL A 39 11.39 -3.63 0.28
CA VAL A 39 10.36 -4.67 0.33
C VAL A 39 9.57 -4.55 1.63
N PHE A 40 8.24 -4.57 1.53
CA PHE A 40 7.34 -4.67 2.66
C PHE A 40 6.57 -5.97 2.59
N LYS A 41 6.52 -6.71 3.71
CA LYS A 41 5.77 -7.96 3.79
C LYS A 41 4.69 -7.86 4.85
N GLY A 42 3.56 -8.48 4.58
CA GLY A 42 2.40 -8.45 5.45
C GLY A 42 1.41 -9.55 5.11
N SER A 43 0.22 -9.43 5.68
CA SER A 43 -0.89 -10.31 5.33
C SER A 43 -2.21 -9.55 5.31
N LYS A 44 -3.10 -9.99 4.42
CA LYS A 44 -4.48 -9.52 4.37
C LYS A 44 -5.27 -10.16 5.50
N ARG A 45 -6.02 -9.34 6.23
CA ARG A 45 -6.89 -9.76 7.33
C ARG A 45 -8.31 -9.22 7.13
N PRO A 46 -9.35 -9.94 7.58
CA PRO A 46 -10.71 -9.41 7.60
C PRO A 46 -10.78 -8.15 8.45
N TYR A 47 -11.50 -7.15 7.97
CA TYR A 47 -11.65 -5.87 8.64
C TYR A 47 -13.08 -5.42 8.48
N MET A 48 -13.86 -5.44 9.56
CA MET A 48 -15.33 -5.39 9.49
C MET A 48 -15.97 -4.10 10.02
N LYS A 49 -15.19 -3.17 10.56
CA LYS A 49 -15.72 -2.06 11.37
C LYS A 49 -15.47 -0.66 10.81
N GLU A 50 -14.92 -0.53 9.61
CA GLU A 50 -14.58 0.78 9.05
C GLU A 50 -15.23 1.01 7.68
N CYS A 51 -15.80 2.20 7.53
CA CYS A 51 -16.23 2.74 6.25
C CYS A 51 -15.38 3.98 5.97
N VAL A 52 -15.02 4.20 4.72
CA VAL A 52 -14.33 5.41 4.27
C VAL A 52 -15.30 6.26 3.46
N LEU A 53 -15.34 7.56 3.75
CA LEU A 53 -16.04 8.53 2.93
C LEU A 53 -15.05 9.12 1.93
N ILE A 54 -15.29 8.87 0.64
CA ILE A 54 -14.52 9.41 -0.46
C ILE A 54 -15.26 10.64 -0.98
N VAL A 55 -14.57 11.79 -1.01
CA VAL A 55 -15.10 13.06 -1.50
C VAL A 55 -14.36 13.43 -2.77
N ASN A 56 -15.07 13.46 -3.90
CA ASN A 56 -14.54 13.98 -5.15
C ASN A 56 -14.87 15.47 -5.25
N HIS A 57 -13.87 16.33 -5.10
CA HIS A 57 -14.05 17.78 -5.15
C HIS A 57 -14.24 18.34 -6.57
N ASP A 58 -13.83 17.61 -7.61
CA ASP A 58 -13.99 18.03 -9.01
C ASP A 58 -15.44 17.80 -9.48
N THR A 59 -16.05 16.69 -9.05
CA THR A 59 -17.43 16.32 -9.43
C THR A 59 -18.48 16.66 -8.37
N GLY A 60 -18.07 16.86 -7.11
CA GLY A 60 -18.96 17.00 -5.96
C GLY A 60 -19.58 15.68 -5.47
N GLU A 61 -19.11 14.53 -5.96
CA GLU A 61 -19.60 13.22 -5.55
C GLU A 61 -19.11 12.84 -4.14
N TYR A 62 -20.02 12.28 -3.34
CA TYR A 62 -19.71 11.69 -2.03
C TYR A 62 -20.03 10.20 -2.08
N ARG A 63 -19.03 9.35 -1.81
CA ARG A 63 -19.20 7.89 -1.83
C ARG A 63 -18.72 7.27 -0.52
N LEU A 64 -19.61 6.53 0.13
CA LEU A 64 -19.30 5.77 1.35
C LEU A 64 -18.97 4.33 0.96
N GLU A 65 -17.75 3.88 1.22
CA GLU A 65 -17.30 2.52 0.92
C GLU A 65 -17.01 1.75 2.21
N LYS A 66 -17.58 0.54 2.32
CA LYS A 66 -17.33 -0.38 3.44
C LYS A 66 -16.04 -1.15 3.19
N LEU A 67 -15.09 -1.06 4.10
CA LEU A 67 -13.88 -1.89 4.06
C LEU A 67 -14.22 -3.29 4.55
N SER A 68 -13.74 -4.31 3.83
CA SER A 68 -13.93 -5.74 4.17
C SER A 68 -12.64 -6.41 4.63
N SER A 69 -11.49 -5.81 4.32
CA SER A 69 -10.17 -6.33 4.67
C SER A 69 -9.15 -5.22 4.78
N ASN A 70 -8.07 -5.47 5.52
CA ASN A 70 -6.92 -4.60 5.63
C ASN A 70 -5.63 -5.39 5.41
N ILE A 71 -4.62 -4.72 4.86
CA ILE A 71 -3.28 -5.28 4.68
C ILE A 71 -2.32 -4.47 5.54
N ALA A 72 -1.76 -5.10 6.57
CA ALA A 72 -0.75 -4.49 7.42
C ALA A 72 0.62 -5.08 7.05
N VAL A 73 1.51 -4.23 6.55
CA VAL A 73 2.85 -4.60 6.06
C VAL A 73 3.95 -3.95 6.89
N LYS A 74 5.12 -4.60 6.97
CA LYS A 74 6.34 -4.09 7.62
C LYS A 74 7.51 -4.14 6.65
N LYS A 75 8.42 -3.16 6.77
CA LYS A 75 9.66 -3.13 5.98
C LYS A 75 10.53 -4.34 6.35
N THR A 76 11.11 -4.97 5.33
CA THR A 76 12.04 -6.11 5.45
C THR A 76 13.36 -5.78 4.76
#